data_AF-A0AAX2R5W8-F1
#
_entry.id   AF-A0AAX2R5W8-F1
#
_cell.length_a   1.000
_cell.length_b   1.000
_cell.length_c   1.000
_cell.angle_alpha   90.00
_cell.angle_beta   90.00
_cell.angle_gamma   90.00
#
_symmetry.space_group_name_H-M   'P 1'
#
loop_
_entity.id
_entity.type
_entity.pdbx_description
1 polymer ?
#
loop_
_entity_poly.entity_id
_entity_poly.type
_entity_poly.pdbx_seq_one_letter_code
_entity_poly.pdbx_strand_id
1 'polypeptide(L)' 'MIDEDVLKIVLNDKTFGQREAADIVGGRSRLFRLVGSGAIRAEKKPANRQNGRWYCNAYDVVKYASLKS' A
#
# COMPACT_ATOMS: atom_id res chain seq x y z
N MET A 1 18.32 6.63 -10.56
CA MET A 1 17.63 5.45 -10.00
C MET A 1 17.57 5.66 -8.51
N ILE A 2 16.38 5.58 -7.90
CA ILE A 2 16.25 5.71 -6.44
C ILE A 2 16.70 4.39 -5.81
N ASP A 3 17.45 4.48 -4.72
CA ASP A 3 17.95 3.32 -3.97
C ASP A 3 16.80 2.64 -3.19
N GLU A 4 16.62 1.34 -3.41
CA GLU A 4 15.56 0.56 -2.78
C GLU A 4 15.76 0.44 -1.26
N ASP A 5 17.01 0.36 -0.79
CA ASP A 5 17.33 0.28 0.63
C ASP A 5 17.01 1.60 1.33
N VAL A 6 17.32 2.73 0.69
CA VAL A 6 16.93 4.06 1.20
C VAL A 6 15.41 4.17 1.33
N LEU A 7 14.66 3.75 0.31
CA LEU A 7 13.19 3.75 0.38
C LEU A 7 12.68 2.85 1.50
N LYS A 8 13.27 1.67 1.67
CA LYS A 8 12.87 0.74 2.73
C LYS A 8 13.16 1.31 4.11
N ILE A 9 14.31 1.96 4.32
CA ILE A 9 14.65 2.63 5.58
C ILE A 9 13.63 3.71 5.93
N VAL A 10 13.24 4.52 4.95
CA VAL A 10 12.38 5.70 5.19
C VAL A 10 10.89 5.37 5.27
N LEU A 11 10.42 4.37 4.52
CA LEU A 11 8.99 4.14 4.31
C LEU A 11 8.45 2.87 4.99
N ASN A 12 9.29 1.97 5.47
CA ASN A 12 8.84 0.67 5.97
C ASN A 12 8.02 0.74 7.27
N ASP A 13 8.11 1.83 8.04
CA ASP A 13 7.28 2.12 9.22
C ASP A 13 6.13 3.11 8.94
N LYS A 14 6.01 3.60 7.70
CA LYS A 14 4.96 4.54 7.28
C LYS A 14 3.83 3.81 6.58
N THR A 15 2.68 4.47 6.52
CA THR A 15 1.49 3.93 5.87
C THR A 15 0.76 4.98 5.05
N PHE A 16 0.20 4.55 3.93
CA PHE A 16 -0.79 5.32 3.17
C PHE A 16 -2.21 4.85 3.51
N GLY A 17 -3.17 5.76 3.38
CA GLY A 17 -4.58 5.40 3.42
C GLY A 17 -5.00 4.60 2.19
N GLN A 18 -6.13 3.87 2.26
CA GLN A 18 -6.63 3.03 1.15
C GLN A 18 -6.67 3.75 -0.20
N ARG A 19 -7.23 4.97 -0.21
CA ARG A 19 -7.48 5.72 -1.45
C ARG A 19 -6.17 6.12 -2.11
N GLU A 20 -5.27 6.70 -1.31
CA GLU A 20 -3.93 7.09 -1.74
C GLU A 20 -3.13 5.89 -2.24
N ALA A 21 -3.12 4.78 -1.49
CA ALA A 21 -2.47 3.55 -1.90
C ALA A 21 -3.05 3.01 -3.22
N ALA A 22 -4.37 3.04 -3.37
CA ALA A 22 -5.04 2.62 -4.59
C ALA A 22 -4.65 3.49 -5.79
N ASP A 23 -4.57 4.81 -5.60
CA ASP A 23 -4.16 5.73 -6.67
C ASP A 23 -2.70 5.47 -7.09
N ILE A 24 -1.78 5.24 -6.14
CA ILE A 24 -0.37 4.98 -6.42
C ILE A 24 -0.14 3.66 -7.18
N VAL A 25 -0.82 2.58 -6.78
CA VAL A 25 -0.63 1.26 -7.43
C VAL A 25 -1.43 1.10 -8.72
N GLY A 26 -2.14 2.13 -9.16
CA GLY A 26 -2.91 2.13 -10.42
C GLY A 26 -4.34 1.60 -10.30
N GLY A 27 -4.91 1.49 -9.10
CA GLY A 27 -6.33 1.27 -8.87
C GLY A 27 -6.67 0.39 -7.67
N ARG A 28 -7.92 0.51 -7.18
CA ARG A 28 -8.41 -0.21 -6.00
C ARG A 28 -8.42 -1.73 -6.16
N SER A 29 -8.85 -2.22 -7.32
CA SER A 29 -8.88 -3.67 -7.59
C SER A 29 -7.47 -4.28 -7.59
N ARG A 30 -6.48 -3.54 -8.08
CA ARG A 30 -5.07 -3.94 -8.03
C ARG A 30 -4.52 -3.90 -6.61
N LEU A 31 -4.82 -2.85 -5.85
CA LEU A 31 -4.46 -2.77 -4.42
C LEU A 31 -4.96 -4.00 -3.66
N PHE A 32 -6.23 -4.36 -3.79
CA PHE A 32 -6.79 -5.50 -3.07
C PHE A 32 -6.20 -6.84 -3.47
N ARG A 33 -5.86 -7.03 -4.75
CA ARG A 33 -5.14 -8.23 -5.20
C ARG A 33 -3.74 -8.31 -4.58
N LEU A 34 -3.00 -7.21 -4.54
CA LEU A 34 -1.66 -7.16 -3.94
C LEU A 34 -1.69 -7.37 -2.42
N VAL A 35 -2.68 -6.80 -1.73
CA VAL A 35 -2.89 -7.04 -0.30
C VAL A 35 -3.29 -8.49 -0.05
N GLY A 36 -4.22 -9.03 -0.83
CA GLY A 36 -4.68 -10.42 -0.72
C GLY A 36 -3.60 -11.47 -0.98
N SER A 37 -2.60 -11.14 -1.81
CA SER A 37 -1.43 -12.00 -2.05
C SER A 37 -0.29 -11.78 -1.04
N GLY A 38 -0.42 -10.84 -0.10
CA GLY A 38 0.64 -10.49 0.86
C GLY A 38 1.77 -9.62 0.29
N ALA A 39 1.64 -9.15 -0.95
CA ALA A 39 2.64 -8.28 -1.59
C ALA A 39 2.63 -6.86 -1.02
N ILE A 40 1.49 -6.40 -0.50
CA ILE A 40 1.36 -5.17 0.28
C ILE A 40 0.85 -5.53 1.67
N ARG A 41 1.66 -5.29 2.69
CA ARG A 41 1.22 -5.38 4.08
C ARG A 41 0.17 -4.29 4.34
N ALA A 42 -0.97 -4.67 4.89
CA ALA A 42 -2.01 -3.72 5.23
C ALA A 42 -2.77 -4.13 6.48
N GLU A 43 -3.13 -3.15 7.30
CA GLU A 43 -3.96 -3.33 8.49
C GLU A 43 -5.28 -2.59 8.33
N LYS A 44 -6.37 -3.27 8.70
CA LYS A 44 -7.70 -2.64 8.80
C LYS A 44 -7.98 -2.33 10.27
N LYS A 45 -8.24 -1.06 10.60
CA LYS A 45 -8.54 -0.62 11.97
C LYS A 45 -9.90 0.10 12.05
N PRO A 46 -10.85 -0.38 12.89
CA PRO A 46 -10.85 -1.70 13.53
C PRO A 46 -11.08 -2.83 12.50
N ALA A 47 -10.48 -3.99 12.73
CA ALA A 47 -10.46 -5.09 11.76
C ALA A 47 -11.86 -5.70 11.51
N ASN A 48 -12.71 -5.67 12.54
CA ASN A 48 -14.04 -6.28 12.54
C ASN A 48 -15.15 -5.38 11.99
N ARG A 49 -14.86 -4.18 11.48
CA ARG A 49 -15.88 -3.30 10.88
C ARG A 49 -15.75 -3.23 9.37
N GLN A 50 -16.88 -3.23 8.67
CA GLN A 50 -16.92 -3.01 7.23
C GLN A 50 -16.22 -1.71 6.83
N ASN A 51 -16.45 -0.63 7.58
CA ASN A 51 -15.91 0.72 7.37
C ASN A 51 -14.61 1.00 8.14
N GLY A 52 -13.89 -0.03 8.60
CA GLY A 52 -12.56 0.15 9.18
C GLY A 52 -11.60 0.82 8.18
N ARG A 53 -10.80 1.78 8.66
CA ARG A 53 -9.78 2.45 7.84
C ARG A 53 -8.66 1.47 7.54
N TRP A 54 -8.15 1.52 6.31
CA TRP A 54 -7.00 0.72 5.91
C TRP A 54 -5.73 1.56 5.97
N TYR A 55 -4.67 0.90 6.41
CA TYR A 55 -3.32 1.43 6.49
C TYR A 55 -2.42 0.47 5.72
N CYS A 56 -1.97 0.88 4.54
CA CYS A 56 -1.14 0.09 3.65
C CYS A 56 0.33 0.51 3.82
N ASN A 57 1.25 -0.44 3.96
CA ASN A 57 2.67 -0.14 4.13
C ASN A 57 3.21 0.70 2.96
N ALA A 58 3.86 1.82 3.27
CA ALA A 58 4.24 2.80 2.27
C ALA A 58 5.34 2.29 1.32
N TYR A 59 6.35 1.57 1.84
CA TYR A 59 7.39 0.97 1.01
C TYR A 59 6.81 -0.04 0.02
N ASP A 60 5.95 -0.95 0.50
CA ASP A 60 5.32 -1.95 -0.38
C ASP A 60 4.47 -1.28 -1.47
N VAL A 61 3.71 -0.23 -1.12
CA VAL A 61 2.89 0.54 -2.07
C VAL A 61 3.76 1.19 -3.15
N VAL A 62 4.86 1.85 -2.78
CA VAL A 62 5.78 2.48 -3.74
C VAL A 62 6.48 1.45 -4.62
N LYS A 63 6.85 0.29 -4.06
CA LYS A 63 7.46 -0.81 -4.82
C LYS A 63 6.56 -1.33 -5.94
N TYR A 64 5.25 -1.30 -5.75
CA TYR A 64 4.25 -1.71 -6.74
C TYR A 64 3.55 -0.52 -7.43
N ALA A 65 4.12 0.69 -7.32
CA ALA A 65 3.60 1.87 -7.97
C ALA A 65 3.49 1.66 -9.49
N SER A 66 2.45 2.24 -10.07
CA SER A 66 2.18 2.13 -11.49
C SER A 66 1.59 3.43 -11.98
N LEU A 67 2.12 3.95 -13.09
CA LEU A 67 1.39 4.95 -13.85
C LEU A 67 0.07 4.29 -14.30
N LYS A 68 -1.05 5.01 -14.15
CA LYS A 68 -2.31 4.57 -14.75
C LYS A 68 -2.06 4.48 -16.26
N SER A 69 -2.18 3.27 -16.80
CA SER A 69 -2.29 3.02 -18.24
C SER A 69 -3.62 3.56 -18.76
#